data_AF-A0A4Q7CYV3-F1
#
_entry.id   AF-A0A4Q7CYV3-F1
#
_cell.length_a   1.000
_cell.length_b   1.000
_cell.length_c   1.000
_cell.angle_alpha   90.00
_cell.angle_beta   90.00
_cell.angle_gamma   90.00
#
_symmetry.space_group_name_H-M   'P 1'
#
loop_
_entity.id
_entity.type
_entity.pdbx_description
1 polymer ?
#
loop_
_entity_poly.entity_id
_entity_poly.type
_entity_poly.pdbx_seq_one_letter_code
_entity_poly.pdbx_strand_id
1 'polypeptide(L)'
;HFWERLNQGEFFSGLFPRLNRQGDPLWFRATYNPVFNSDGQLYKIVKFATDVTADVLRNQREQEAAVHAWDMAVQTRESAQNGANVIENSILMIDRIAQGMGAVSTDISRLNNQSESIDDMVETIRKFAMQTRLIALNAAIEAARAGASGRSFAVVVAEVRNLAASVSS
;
A
#
# COMPACT_ATOMS: atom_id res chain seq x y z
N HIS A 1 25.98 54.14 24.41
CA HIS A 1 27.35 54.20 24.97
C HIS A 1 28.49 53.82 24.00
N PHE A 2 28.25 53.37 22.75
CA PHE A 2 29.34 53.03 21.81
C PHE A 2 30.33 54.18 21.56
N TRP A 3 29.82 55.36 21.20
CA TRP A 3 30.63 56.55 20.97
C TRP A 3 31.31 57.08 22.23
N GLU A 4 30.66 56.96 23.39
CA GLU A 4 31.19 57.38 24.68
C GLU A 4 32.41 56.55 25.09
N ARG A 5 32.36 55.22 24.89
CA ARG A 5 33.47 54.30 25.17
C ARG A 5 34.65 54.51 24.20
N LEU A 6 34.36 54.76 22.92
CA LEU A 6 35.39 55.20 21.97
C LEU A 6 36.05 56.52 22.39
N ASN A 7 35.26 57.45 22.93
CA ASN A 7 35.78 58.72 23.43
C ASN A 7 36.65 58.57 24.69
N GLN A 8 36.45 57.49 25.45
CA GLN A 8 37.29 57.11 26.60
C GLN A 8 38.54 56.32 26.19
N GLY A 9 38.74 56.07 24.88
CA GLY A 9 39.92 55.40 24.35
C GLY A 9 39.77 53.91 24.09
N GLU A 10 38.58 53.34 24.29
CA GLU A 10 38.34 51.93 24.01
C GLU A 10 38.15 51.69 22.50
N PHE A 11 38.89 50.75 21.92
CA PHE A 11 38.66 50.34 20.54
C PHE A 11 37.54 49.30 20.46
N PHE A 12 36.82 49.27 19.32
CA PHE A 12 35.78 48.27 19.07
C PHE A 12 36.08 47.50 17.81
N SER A 13 35.86 46.19 17.82
CA SER A 13 35.94 45.33 16.64
C SER A 13 34.74 44.41 16.57
N GLY A 14 34.17 44.22 15.38
CA GLY A 14 33.01 43.34 15.21
C GLY A 14 32.34 43.43 13.84
N LEU A 15 31.20 42.76 13.73
CA LEU A 15 30.27 42.85 12.61
C LEU A 15 29.18 43.88 12.93
N PHE A 16 29.02 44.84 12.03
CA PHE A 16 28.05 45.91 12.19
C PHE A 16 27.08 45.91 11.01
N PRO A 17 25.77 45.63 11.24
CA PRO A 17 24.77 45.76 10.21
C PRO A 17 24.50 47.23 9.90
N ARG A 18 24.23 47.53 8.63
CA ARG A 18 23.87 48.86 8.15
C ARG A 18 22.86 48.72 7.01
N LEU A 19 21.97 49.69 6.85
CA LEU A 19 21.12 49.77 5.67
C LEU A 19 21.73 50.75 4.65
N ASN A 20 21.68 50.38 3.37
CA ASN A 20 22.01 51.31 2.29
C ASN A 20 20.86 52.32 2.07
N ARG A 21 20.99 53.21 1.08
CA ARG A 21 19.96 54.22 0.77
C ARG A 21 18.65 53.61 0.25
N GLN A 22 18.73 52.42 -0.32
CA GLN A 22 17.62 51.63 -0.86
C GLN A 22 16.94 50.76 0.21
N GLY A 23 17.53 50.63 1.39
CA GLY A 23 17.02 49.79 2.48
C GLY A 23 17.61 48.38 2.52
N ASP A 24 18.61 48.05 1.69
CA ASP A 24 19.22 46.71 1.70
C ASP A 24 20.21 46.56 2.86
N PRO A 25 20.28 45.36 3.49
CA PRO A 25 21.24 45.08 4.54
C PRO A 25 22.66 44.96 4.00
N LEU A 26 23.58 45.68 4.63
CA LEU A 26 25.02 45.61 4.47
C LEU A 26 25.66 45.17 5.78
N TRP A 27 26.68 44.34 5.69
CA TRP A 27 27.47 43.89 6.83
C TRP A 27 28.89 44.39 6.70
N PHE A 28 29.32 45.18 7.69
CA PHE A 28 30.70 45.64 7.76
C PHE A 28 31.42 44.95 8.90
N ARG A 29 32.55 44.31 8.58
CA ARG A 29 33.53 43.93 9.59
C ARG A 29 34.40 45.15 9.81
N ALA A 30 34.27 45.76 10.99
CA ALA A 30 34.92 47.02 11.25
C ALA A 30 35.67 47.03 12.58
N THR A 31 36.77 47.79 12.59
CA THR A 31 37.48 48.17 13.80
C THR A 31 37.51 49.70 13.91
N TYR A 32 37.10 50.21 15.07
CA TYR A 32 37.11 51.63 15.41
C TYR A 32 38.22 51.86 16.41
N ASN A 33 39.24 52.62 16.01
CA ASN A 33 40.45 52.87 16.78
C ASN A 33 40.54 54.36 17.15
N PRO A 34 40.48 54.71 18.44
CA PRO A 34 40.78 56.06 18.93
C PRO A 34 42.25 56.42 18.69
N VAL A 35 42.52 57.65 18.25
CA VAL A 35 43.87 58.18 17.98
C VAL A 35 44.07 59.43 18.81
N PHE A 36 45.14 59.43 19.60
CA PHE A 36 45.48 60.51 20.53
C PHE A 36 46.58 61.42 19.95
N ASN A 37 46.59 62.68 20.38
CA ASN A 37 47.67 63.62 20.07
C ASN A 37 48.86 63.47 21.05
N SER A 38 49.88 64.31 20.90
CA SER A 38 51.06 64.35 21.78
C SER A 38 50.73 64.68 23.25
N ASP A 39 49.59 65.31 23.50
CA ASP A 39 49.12 65.69 24.84
C ASP A 39 48.24 64.61 25.49
N GLY A 40 48.13 63.43 24.85
CA GLY A 40 47.32 62.31 25.34
C GLY A 40 45.80 62.52 25.19
N GLN A 41 45.37 63.57 24.50
CA GLN A 41 43.97 63.87 24.26
C GLN A 41 43.47 63.19 22.99
N LEU A 42 42.24 62.66 23.04
CA LEU A 42 41.63 62.03 21.88
C LEU A 42 41.48 63.05 20.75
N TYR A 43 42.13 62.78 19.62
CA TYR A 43 42.16 63.67 18.47
C TYR A 43 41.19 63.22 17.37
N LYS A 44 41.07 61.91 17.10
CA LYS A 44 40.15 61.36 16.10
C LYS A 44 39.84 59.89 16.34
N ILE A 45 38.76 59.40 15.73
CA ILE A 45 38.45 57.97 15.65
C ILE A 45 38.61 57.53 14.20
N VAL A 46 39.45 56.52 13.97
CA VAL A 46 39.64 55.94 12.64
C VAL A 46 38.86 54.63 12.54
N LYS A 47 37.99 54.51 11.54
CA LYS A 47 37.27 53.28 11.21
C LYS A 47 37.94 52.59 10.05
N PHE A 48 38.39 51.35 10.26
CA PHE A 48 38.71 50.42 9.20
C PHE A 48 37.53 49.48 9.02
N ALA A 49 36.93 49.43 7.84
CA ALA A 49 35.77 48.59 7.57
C ALA A 49 35.92 47.87 6.24
N THR A 50 35.62 46.58 6.24
CA THR A 50 35.50 45.76 5.03
C THR A 50 34.05 45.35 4.87
N ASP A 51 33.51 45.51 3.67
CA ASP A 51 32.20 44.95 3.33
C ASP A 51 32.31 43.42 3.26
N VAL A 52 31.54 42.74 4.10
CA VAL A 52 31.48 41.27 4.18
C VAL A 52 30.06 40.76 3.95
N THR A 53 29.20 41.59 3.34
CA THR A 53 27.81 41.26 3.04
C THR A 53 27.71 39.97 2.22
N ALA A 54 28.56 39.81 1.21
CA ALA A 54 28.59 38.61 0.37
C ALA A 54 28.89 37.33 1.17
N ASP A 55 29.82 37.38 2.11
CA ASP A 55 30.18 36.23 2.96
C ASP A 55 29.05 35.89 3.93
N VAL A 56 28.45 36.89 4.58
CA VAL A 56 27.33 36.68 5.52
C VAL A 56 26.14 36.05 4.78
N LEU A 57 25.75 36.59 3.63
CA LEU A 57 24.66 36.05 2.82
C LEU A 57 24.98 34.68 2.22
N ARG A 58 26.26 34.39 1.92
CA ARG A 58 26.65 33.06 1.47
C ARG A 58 26.50 32.04 2.60
N ASN A 59 27.06 32.33 3.77
CA ASN A 59 26.99 31.44 4.93
C ASN A 59 25.54 31.21 5.38
N GLN A 60 24.70 32.24 5.34
CA GLN A 60 23.29 32.11 5.69
C GLN A 60 22.54 31.19 4.71
N ARG A 61 22.76 31.36 3.39
CA ARG A 61 22.19 30.46 2.38
C ARG A 61 22.69 29.03 2.51
N GLU A 62 23.97 28.85 2.83
CA GLU A 62 24.55 27.52 3.09
C GLU A 62 23.89 26.85 4.31
N GLN A 63 23.66 27.60 5.39
CA GLN A 63 22.96 27.10 6.59
C GLN A 63 21.51 26.74 6.30
N GLU A 64 20.77 27.62 5.61
CA GLU A 64 19.39 27.36 5.21
C GLU A 64 19.29 26.11 4.32
N ALA A 65 20.19 25.98 3.34
CA ALA A 65 20.26 24.80 2.48
C ALA A 65 20.56 23.51 3.27
N ALA A 66 21.45 23.58 4.26
CA ALA A 66 21.78 22.44 5.12
C ALA A 66 20.59 21.99 5.98
N VAL A 67 19.85 22.94 6.56
CA VAL A 67 18.63 22.65 7.34
C VAL A 67 17.57 22.01 6.45
N HIS A 68 17.33 22.57 5.27
CA HIS A 68 16.38 21.99 4.31
C HIS A 68 16.80 20.58 3.86
N ALA A 69 18.09 20.37 3.57
CA ALA A 69 18.60 19.05 3.21
C ALA A 69 18.41 18.03 4.34
N TRP A 70 18.61 18.45 5.60
CA TRP A 70 18.40 17.59 6.75
C TRP A 70 16.93 17.20 6.91
N ASP A 71 16.01 18.16 6.82
CA ASP A 71 14.56 17.91 6.90
C ASP A 71 14.09 16.92 5.81
N MET A 72 14.50 17.16 4.56
CA MET A 72 14.25 16.25 3.45
C MET A 72 14.81 14.84 3.70
N ALA A 73 16.01 14.73 4.28
CA ALA A 73 16.62 13.43 4.60
C ALA A 73 15.86 12.69 5.71
N VAL A 74 15.35 13.40 6.73
CA VAL A 74 14.49 12.81 7.77
C VAL A 74 13.18 12.31 7.15
N GLN A 75 12.51 13.13 6.36
CA GLN A 75 11.26 12.76 5.69
C GLN A 75 11.44 11.58 4.71
N THR A 76 12.55 11.56 3.97
CA THR A 76 12.89 10.46 3.07
C THR A 76 13.11 9.17 3.85
N ARG A 77 13.81 9.23 4.99
CA ARG A 77 14.03 8.07 5.86
C ARG A 77 12.72 7.52 6.42
N GLU A 78 11.84 8.40 6.90
CA GLU A 78 10.52 8.01 7.39
C GLU A 78 9.68 7.36 6.29
N SER A 79 9.66 7.97 5.10
CA SER A 79 8.95 7.42 3.94
C SER A 79 9.49 6.06 3.51
N ALA A 80 10.82 5.87 3.55
CA ALA A 80 11.45 4.59 3.27
C ALA A 80 11.09 3.52 4.32
N GLN A 81 11.04 3.87 5.61
CA GLN A 81 10.60 2.97 6.68
C GLN A 81 9.13 2.57 6.52
N ASN A 82 8.26 3.54 6.21
CA ASN A 82 6.87 3.26 5.90
C ASN A 82 6.73 2.35 4.68
N GLY A 83 7.51 2.59 3.62
CA GLY A 83 7.58 1.72 2.45
C GLY A 83 8.03 0.29 2.79
N ALA A 84 9.04 0.14 3.65
CA ALA A 84 9.49 -1.16 4.11
C ALA A 84 8.39 -1.93 4.86
N ASN A 85 7.66 -1.25 5.77
CA ASN A 85 6.53 -1.85 6.48
C ASN A 85 5.39 -2.27 5.53
N VAL A 86 5.13 -1.49 4.48
CA VAL A 86 4.12 -1.84 3.46
C VAL A 86 4.55 -3.10 2.69
N ILE A 87 5.84 -3.21 2.34
CA ILE A 87 6.38 -4.40 1.67
C ILE A 87 6.26 -5.63 2.57
N GLU A 88 6.63 -5.52 3.85
CA GLU A 88 6.51 -6.62 4.81
C GLU A 88 5.06 -7.11 4.94
N ASN A 89 4.10 -6.18 5.08
CA ASN A 89 2.68 -6.53 5.09
C ASN A 89 2.21 -7.16 3.77
N SER A 90 2.78 -6.72 2.64
CA SER A 90 2.45 -7.28 1.33
C SER A 90 2.92 -8.73 1.20
N ILE A 91 4.11 -9.06 1.72
CA ILE A 91 4.62 -10.44 1.77
C ILE A 91 3.67 -11.33 2.59
N LEU A 92 3.23 -10.86 3.77
CA LEU A 92 2.26 -11.59 4.60
C LEU A 92 0.92 -11.81 3.88
N MET A 93 0.44 -10.83 3.11
CA MET A 93 -0.78 -10.97 2.31
C MET A 93 -0.61 -11.98 1.17
N ILE A 94 0.51 -11.97 0.46
CA ILE A 94 0.80 -12.93 -0.61
C ILE A 94 0.82 -14.36 -0.05
N ASP A 95 1.42 -14.57 1.12
CA ASP A 95 1.42 -15.88 1.79
C ASP A 95 0.00 -16.35 2.13
N ARG A 96 -0.84 -15.47 2.69
CA ARG A 96 -2.25 -15.78 2.96
C ARG A 96 -3.04 -16.12 1.69
N ILE A 97 -2.79 -15.40 0.58
CA ILE A 97 -3.41 -15.70 -0.71
C ILE A 97 -2.99 -17.08 -1.19
N ALA A 98 -1.69 -17.41 -1.13
CA ALA A 98 -1.18 -18.71 -1.53
C ALA A 98 -1.80 -19.86 -0.71
N GLN A 99 -1.93 -19.68 0.61
CA GLN A 99 -2.63 -20.63 1.49
C GLN A 99 -4.11 -20.78 1.11
N GLY A 100 -4.80 -19.66 0.86
CA GLY A 100 -6.19 -19.65 0.40
C GLY A 100 -6.38 -20.38 -0.92
N MET A 101 -5.46 -20.21 -1.87
CA MET A 101 -5.47 -20.96 -3.13
C MET A 101 -5.30 -22.47 -2.92
N GLY A 102 -4.48 -22.89 -1.97
CA GLY A 102 -4.36 -24.30 -1.59
C GLY A 102 -5.68 -24.89 -1.06
N ALA A 103 -6.40 -24.14 -0.24
CA ALA A 103 -7.72 -24.54 0.25
C ALA A 103 -8.74 -24.66 -0.89
N VAL A 104 -8.80 -23.67 -1.79
CA VAL A 104 -9.68 -23.70 -2.97
C VAL A 104 -9.37 -24.89 -3.88
N SER A 105 -8.10 -25.20 -4.12
CA SER A 105 -7.70 -26.38 -4.91
C SER A 105 -8.16 -27.69 -4.26
N THR A 106 -8.14 -27.76 -2.93
CA THR A 106 -8.63 -28.91 -2.16
C THR A 106 -10.15 -29.04 -2.30
N ASP A 107 -10.88 -27.92 -2.25
CA ASP A 107 -12.34 -27.91 -2.41
C ASP A 107 -12.77 -28.33 -3.82
N ILE A 108 -12.06 -27.87 -4.86
CA ILE A 108 -12.28 -28.32 -6.24
C ILE A 108 -12.07 -29.84 -6.36
N SER A 109 -11.02 -30.37 -5.71
CA SER A 109 -10.76 -31.82 -5.73
C SER A 109 -11.87 -32.60 -5.02
N ARG A 110 -12.40 -32.10 -3.91
CA ARG A 110 -13.55 -32.69 -3.20
C ARG A 110 -14.80 -32.66 -4.07
N LEU A 111 -15.09 -31.53 -4.72
CA LEU A 111 -16.22 -31.40 -5.64
C LEU A 111 -16.10 -32.39 -6.81
N ASN A 112 -14.91 -32.56 -7.38
CA ASN A 112 -14.69 -33.52 -8.47
C ASN A 112 -15.02 -34.96 -8.03
N ASN A 113 -14.52 -35.39 -6.88
CA ASN A 113 -14.82 -36.73 -6.34
C ASN A 113 -16.31 -36.90 -6.03
N GLN A 114 -16.97 -35.84 -5.57
CA GLN A 114 -18.40 -35.85 -5.30
C GLN A 114 -19.22 -35.91 -6.59
N SER A 115 -18.78 -35.26 -7.66
CA SER A 115 -19.37 -35.39 -9.00
C SER A 115 -19.24 -36.80 -9.57
N GLU A 116 -18.09 -37.45 -9.38
CA GLU A 116 -17.87 -38.85 -9.76
C GLU A 116 -18.83 -39.79 -9.01
N SER A 117 -18.99 -39.58 -7.70
CA SER A 117 -19.95 -40.34 -6.89
C SER A 117 -21.40 -40.14 -7.36
N ILE A 118 -21.76 -38.93 -7.82
CA ILE A 118 -23.08 -38.67 -8.40
C ILE A 118 -23.25 -39.39 -9.73
N ASP A 119 -22.21 -39.44 -10.57
CA ASP A 119 -22.27 -40.16 -11.84
C ASP A 119 -22.50 -41.67 -11.62
N ASP A 120 -21.80 -42.27 -10.65
CA ASP A 120 -22.01 -43.66 -10.23
C ASP A 120 -23.46 -43.92 -9.75
N MET A 121 -24.02 -42.99 -8.98
CA MET A 121 -25.42 -43.06 -8.53
C MET A 121 -26.38 -42.97 -9.73
N VAL A 122 -26.12 -42.07 -10.67
CA VAL A 122 -26.93 -41.93 -11.89
C VAL A 122 -26.84 -43.19 -12.75
N GLU A 123 -25.66 -43.80 -12.89
CA GLU A 123 -25.50 -45.08 -13.59
C GLU A 123 -26.30 -46.21 -12.90
N THR A 124 -26.27 -46.26 -11.57
CA THR A 124 -27.04 -47.22 -10.78
C THR A 124 -28.55 -47.02 -10.97
N ILE A 125 -29.03 -45.76 -10.99
CA ILE A 125 -30.43 -45.43 -11.26
C ILE A 125 -30.82 -45.88 -12.68
N ARG A 126 -29.96 -45.67 -13.68
CA ARG A 126 -30.20 -46.16 -15.06
C ARG A 126 -30.33 -47.68 -15.08
N LYS A 127 -29.46 -48.41 -14.37
CA LYS A 127 -29.55 -49.89 -14.24
C LYS A 127 -30.89 -50.31 -13.63
N PHE A 128 -31.35 -49.66 -12.56
CA PHE A 128 -32.66 -49.94 -11.95
C PHE A 128 -33.83 -49.61 -12.87
N ALA A 129 -33.76 -48.51 -13.62
CA ALA A 129 -34.79 -48.14 -14.59
C ALA A 129 -34.90 -49.20 -15.69
N MET A 130 -33.77 -49.66 -16.24
CA MET A 130 -33.75 -50.74 -17.23
C MET A 130 -34.32 -52.06 -16.68
N GLN A 131 -33.96 -52.43 -15.44
CA GLN A 131 -34.49 -53.63 -14.80
C GLN A 131 -36.01 -53.52 -14.55
N THR A 132 -36.48 -52.36 -14.09
CA THR A 132 -37.91 -52.09 -13.89
C THR A 132 -38.67 -52.19 -15.21
N ARG A 133 -38.10 -51.67 -16.30
CA ARG A 133 -38.67 -51.78 -17.65
C ARG A 133 -38.80 -53.25 -18.10
N LEU A 134 -37.81 -54.09 -17.82
CA LEU A 134 -37.84 -55.52 -18.12
C LEU A 134 -38.90 -56.26 -17.29
N ILE A 135 -38.99 -55.98 -15.98
CA ILE A 135 -40.01 -56.56 -15.10
C ILE A 135 -41.41 -56.17 -15.57
N ALA A 136 -41.61 -54.89 -15.90
CA ALA A 136 -42.87 -54.40 -16.45
C ALA A 136 -43.21 -55.10 -17.77
N LEU A 137 -42.23 -55.32 -18.66
CA LEU A 137 -42.48 -56.07 -19.90
C LEU A 137 -42.96 -57.50 -19.61
N ASN A 138 -42.32 -58.23 -18.70
CA ASN A 138 -42.72 -59.58 -18.33
C ASN A 138 -44.12 -59.61 -17.69
N ALA A 139 -44.42 -58.64 -16.83
CA ALA A 139 -45.73 -58.50 -16.21
C ALA A 139 -46.82 -58.19 -17.25
N ALA A 140 -46.52 -57.43 -18.30
CA ALA A 140 -47.47 -57.13 -19.37
C ALA A 140 -47.83 -58.37 -20.20
N ILE A 141 -46.84 -59.23 -20.46
CA ILE A 141 -47.04 -60.52 -21.14
C ILE A 141 -47.96 -61.42 -20.32
N GLU A 142 -47.72 -61.53 -19.01
CA GLU A 142 -48.55 -62.36 -18.12
C GLU A 142 -49.96 -61.78 -17.97
N ALA A 143 -50.11 -60.44 -17.91
CA ALA A 143 -51.41 -59.77 -17.93
C ALA A 143 -52.21 -60.07 -19.20
N ALA A 144 -51.56 -60.07 -20.36
CA ALA A 144 -52.17 -60.44 -21.63
C ALA A 144 -52.61 -61.91 -21.65
N ARG A 145 -51.81 -62.79 -21.02
CA ARG A 145 -52.10 -64.22 -20.89
C ARG A 145 -53.31 -64.51 -20.00
N ALA A 146 -53.52 -63.71 -18.95
CA ALA A 146 -54.67 -63.81 -18.03
C ALA A 146 -56.01 -63.31 -18.62
N GLY A 147 -56.00 -62.75 -19.84
CA GLY A 147 -57.22 -62.36 -20.56
C GLY A 147 -58.06 -61.29 -19.85
N ALA A 148 -59.36 -61.55 -19.67
CA ALA A 148 -60.29 -60.57 -19.11
C ALA A 148 -59.91 -60.08 -17.70
N SER A 149 -59.28 -60.93 -16.89
CA SER A 149 -58.86 -60.65 -15.51
C SER A 149 -57.57 -59.82 -15.42
N GLY A 150 -56.77 -59.72 -16.49
CA GLY A 150 -55.49 -59.00 -16.50
C GLY A 150 -55.56 -57.55 -17.01
N ARG A 151 -56.73 -57.08 -17.48
CA ARG A 151 -56.87 -55.78 -18.16
C ARG A 151 -56.52 -54.57 -17.30
N SER A 152 -56.95 -54.54 -16.03
CA SER A 152 -56.61 -53.43 -15.12
C SER A 152 -55.13 -53.43 -14.75
N PHE A 153 -54.52 -54.61 -14.63
CA PHE A 153 -53.10 -54.78 -14.34
C PHE A 153 -52.22 -54.34 -15.53
N ALA A 154 -52.66 -54.62 -16.77
CA ALA A 154 -51.93 -54.23 -17.99
C ALA A 154 -51.74 -52.70 -18.12
N VAL A 155 -52.72 -51.90 -17.67
CA VAL A 155 -52.64 -50.42 -17.71
C VAL A 155 -51.56 -49.91 -16.76
N VAL A 156 -51.55 -50.41 -15.52
CA VAL A 156 -50.54 -50.03 -14.51
C VAL A 156 -49.13 -50.41 -14.97
N VAL A 157 -48.99 -51.59 -15.57
CA VAL A 157 -47.70 -52.07 -16.09
C VAL A 157 -47.20 -51.22 -17.26
N ALA A 158 -48.10 -50.77 -18.15
CA ALA A 158 -47.74 -49.86 -19.23
C ALA A 158 -47.22 -48.52 -18.70
N GLU A 159 -47.84 -47.99 -17.64
CA GLU A 159 -47.43 -46.74 -17.00
C GLU A 159 -46.04 -46.87 -16.33
N VAL A 160 -45.82 -47.94 -15.57
CA VAL A 160 -44.51 -48.25 -14.95
C VAL A 160 -43.41 -48.37 -16.00
N ARG A 161 -43.71 -48.98 -17.15
CA ARG A 161 -42.76 -49.11 -18.26
C ARG A 161 -42.41 -47.74 -18.87
N ASN A 162 -43.38 -46.87 -19.05
CA ASN A 162 -43.17 -45.53 -19.59
C ASN A 162 -42.33 -44.68 -18.62
N LEU A 163 -42.65 -44.73 -17.32
CA LEU A 163 -41.88 -44.03 -16.29
C LEU A 163 -40.42 -44.50 -16.26
N ALA A 164 -40.19 -45.82 -16.31
CA ALA A 164 -38.85 -46.38 -16.38
C ALA A 164 -38.09 -45.98 -17.66
N ALA A 165 -38.79 -45.81 -18.79
CA ALA A 165 -38.18 -45.34 -20.02
C ALA A 165 -37.74 -43.87 -19.92
N SER A 166 -38.52 -43.00 -19.29
CA SER A 166 -38.20 -41.57 -19.09
C SER A 166 -37.01 -41.35 -18.15
N VAL A 167 -36.74 -42.26 -17.21
CA VAL A 167 -35.56 -42.20 -16.32
C VAL A 167 -34.29 -42.72 -17.03
N SER A 168 -34.46 -43.50 -18.10
CA SER A 168 -33.34 -44.08 -18.86
C SER A 168 -32.85 -43.23 -20.04
N SER A 169 -33.60 -42.20 -20.44
CA SER A 169 -33.25 -41.21 -21.47
C SER A 169 -32.49 -40.04 -20.89
#